data_AF-A0A7J3WQ04-F1
#
_entry.id   AF-A0A7J3WQ04-F1
#
_cell.length_a   1.000
_cell.length_b   1.000
_cell.length_c   1.000
_cell.angle_alpha   90.00
_cell.angle_beta   90.00
_cell.angle_gamma   90.00
#
_symmetry.space_group_name_H-M   'P 1'
#
loop_
_entity.id
_entity.type
_entity.pdbx_description
1 polymer ?
#
loop_
_entity_poly.entity_id
_entity_poly.type
_entity_poly.pdbx_seq_one_letter_code
_entity_poly.pdbx_strand_id
1 'polypeptide(L)'
;MNKVEEVFSGKICSRVERLYDGINDRTYAEDSLQVLREIETILREFREEVANRDVDRTLGIQLATQYSKVADIYVRLEEYLQDLRDGKTPHVDVEQARKYASNLHLILNGFVDIAHEIDRGHTKQPAEYEEEDD
;
A
#
# COMPACT_ATOMS: atom_id res chain seq x y z
N MET A 1 -4.34 21.41 8.46
CA MET A 1 -4.43 20.37 7.41
C MET A 1 -3.86 19.11 8.03
N ASN A 2 -4.61 18.00 8.08
CA ASN A 2 -4.09 16.75 8.62
C ASN A 2 -2.98 16.25 7.69
N LYS A 3 -1.98 15.58 8.26
CA LYS A 3 -0.87 15.07 7.46
C LYS A 3 -1.33 13.81 6.72
N VAL A 4 -0.94 13.65 5.46
CA VAL A 4 -1.25 12.41 4.71
C VAL A 4 -0.61 11.20 5.39
N GLU A 5 0.57 11.37 5.99
CA GLU A 5 1.26 10.29 6.72
C GLU A 5 0.41 9.72 7.87
N GLU A 6 -0.52 10.51 8.44
CA GLU A 6 -1.38 10.08 9.55
C GLU A 6 -2.35 8.97 9.14
N VAL A 7 -2.66 8.83 7.85
CA VAL A 7 -3.46 7.72 7.31
C VAL A 7 -2.82 6.37 7.67
N PHE A 8 -1.49 6.31 7.70
CA PHE A 8 -0.69 5.11 7.95
C PHE A 8 -0.22 4.93 9.40
N SER A 9 -0.31 5.98 10.24
CA SER A 9 0.32 6.07 11.57
C SER A 9 0.16 4.81 12.43
N GLY A 10 1.24 4.03 12.55
CA GLY A 10 1.30 2.80 13.35
C GLY A 10 0.41 1.64 12.85
N LYS A 11 -0.30 1.82 11.74
CA LYS A 11 -1.28 0.87 11.23
C LYS A 11 -0.65 -0.25 10.41
N ILE A 12 0.45 0.00 9.71
CA ILE A 12 1.02 -0.97 8.74
C ILE A 12 1.76 -2.11 9.44
N CYS A 13 2.66 -1.82 10.38
CA CYS A 13 3.55 -2.85 10.95
C CYS A 13 2.79 -3.99 11.63
N SER A 14 1.82 -3.67 12.49
CA SER A 14 1.01 -4.67 13.21
C SER A 14 0.09 -5.46 12.28
N ARG A 15 -0.37 -4.86 11.18
CA ARG A 15 -1.17 -5.55 10.15
C ARG A 15 -0.34 -6.53 9.35
N VAL A 16 0.86 -6.12 8.93
CA VAL A 16 1.77 -6.99 8.17
C VAL A 16 2.21 -8.20 8.99
N GLU A 17 2.48 -8.01 10.29
CA GLU A 17 2.82 -9.13 11.19
C GLU A 17 1.68 -10.16 11.27
N ARG A 18 0.44 -9.71 11.51
CA ARG A 18 -0.74 -10.58 11.52
C ARG A 18 -0.97 -11.29 10.19
N LEU A 19 -0.69 -10.61 9.07
CA LEU A 19 -0.79 -11.21 7.74
C LEU A 19 0.19 -12.37 7.57
N TYR A 20 1.43 -12.24 8.06
CA TYR A 20 2.42 -13.31 8.03
C TYR A 20 1.98 -14.54 8.83
N ASP A 21 1.35 -14.34 9.99
CA ASP A 21 0.87 -15.44 10.82
C ASP A 21 -0.21 -16.26 10.08
N GLY A 22 -1.21 -15.61 9.48
CA GLY A 22 -2.26 -16.34 8.74
C GLY A 22 -1.87 -16.88 7.37
N ILE A 23 -0.70 -16.53 6.84
CA ILE A 23 -0.13 -17.27 5.70
C ILE A 23 0.34 -18.67 6.12
N ASN A 24 0.75 -18.84 7.37
CA ASN A 24 1.35 -20.10 7.83
C ASN A 24 0.33 -21.09 8.38
N ASP A 25 -0.84 -20.60 8.78
CA ASP A 25 -1.80 -21.39 9.53
C ASP A 25 -3.24 -20.98 9.19
N ARG A 26 -4.03 -21.99 8.78
CA ARG A 26 -5.44 -21.85 8.43
C ARG A 26 -6.28 -21.23 9.54
N THR A 27 -5.93 -21.44 10.80
CA THR A 27 -6.66 -20.89 11.95
C THR A 27 -6.68 -19.37 11.98
N TYR A 28 -5.69 -18.71 11.34
CA TYR A 28 -5.61 -17.26 11.22
C TYR A 28 -5.95 -16.74 9.81
N ALA A 29 -6.40 -17.59 8.89
CA ALA A 29 -6.69 -17.19 7.50
C ALA A 29 -7.81 -16.12 7.42
N GLU A 30 -8.87 -16.24 8.23
CA GLU A 30 -9.95 -15.24 8.28
C GLU A 30 -9.45 -13.91 8.85
N ASP A 31 -8.63 -13.95 9.90
CA ASP A 31 -7.98 -12.77 10.47
C ASP A 31 -7.08 -12.07 9.45
N SER A 32 -6.30 -12.82 8.67
CA SER A 32 -5.47 -12.28 7.59
C SER A 32 -6.28 -11.69 6.45
N LEU A 33 -7.41 -12.29 6.08
CA LEU A 33 -8.34 -11.71 5.10
C LEU A 33 -8.91 -10.38 5.61
N GLN A 34 -9.24 -10.30 6.90
CA GLN A 34 -9.70 -9.05 7.50
C GLN A 34 -8.60 -7.98 7.49
N VAL A 35 -7.35 -8.37 7.78
CA VAL A 35 -6.19 -7.48 7.69
C VAL A 35 -6.01 -6.93 6.26
N LEU A 36 -6.17 -7.75 5.23
CA LEU A 36 -6.12 -7.29 3.84
C LEU A 36 -7.18 -6.21 3.58
N ARG A 37 -8.44 -6.43 3.97
CA ARG A 37 -9.52 -5.43 3.81
C ARG A 37 -9.23 -4.11 4.54
N GLU A 38 -8.60 -4.18 5.70
CA GLU A 38 -8.15 -2.98 6.43
C GLU A 38 -7.06 -2.24 5.66
N ILE A 39 -6.09 -2.95 5.08
CA ILE A 39 -5.06 -2.35 4.22
C ILE A 39 -5.69 -1.69 3.00
N GLU A 40 -6.65 -2.33 2.35
CA GLU A 40 -7.38 -1.75 1.21
C GLU A 40 -8.10 -0.45 1.63
N THR A 41 -8.74 -0.45 2.80
CA THR A 41 -9.41 0.74 3.35
C THR A 41 -8.43 1.88 3.59
N ILE A 42 -7.27 1.61 4.20
CA ILE A 42 -6.20 2.59 4.42
C ILE A 42 -5.71 3.16 3.08
N LEU A 43 -5.52 2.32 2.06
CA LEU A 43 -5.06 2.74 0.74
C LEU A 43 -6.11 3.58 0.00
N ARG A 44 -7.40 3.33 0.22
CA ARG A 44 -8.50 4.15 -0.28
C ARG A 44 -8.54 5.51 0.41
N GLU A 45 -8.46 5.55 1.74
CA GLU A 45 -8.37 6.80 2.52
C GLU A 45 -7.19 7.64 2.06
N PHE A 46 -6.01 7.01 1.88
CA PHE A 46 -4.83 7.67 1.35
C PHE A 46 -5.06 8.25 -0.04
N ARG A 47 -5.75 7.52 -0.93
CA ARG A 47 -6.08 8.00 -2.28
C ARG A 47 -6.95 9.25 -2.24
N GLU A 48 -7.94 9.26 -1.36
CA GLU A 48 -8.87 10.38 -1.19
C GLU A 48 -8.15 11.61 -0.64
N GLU A 49 -7.31 11.45 0.38
CA GLU A 49 -6.49 12.54 0.94
C GLU A 49 -5.53 13.13 -0.11
N VAL A 50 -4.93 12.28 -0.93
CA VAL A 50 -4.02 12.70 -2.01
C VAL A 50 -4.76 13.40 -3.15
N ALA A 51 -5.97 12.94 -3.52
CA ALA A 51 -6.77 13.55 -4.59
C ALA A 51 -7.16 15.01 -4.30
N ASN A 52 -7.19 15.38 -3.02
CA ASN A 52 -7.45 16.75 -2.56
C ASN A 52 -6.19 17.65 -2.56
N ARG A 53 -5.03 17.15 -3.02
CA ARG A 53 -3.76 17.88 -3.06
C ARG A 53 -3.25 18.09 -4.49
N ASP A 54 -2.58 19.22 -4.77
CA ASP A 54 -1.86 19.45 -6.02
C ASP A 54 -0.52 18.71 -5.99
N VAL A 55 -0.55 17.42 -6.31
CA VAL A 55 0.62 16.55 -6.32
C VAL A 55 1.35 16.68 -7.66
N ASP A 56 2.68 16.79 -7.63
CA ASP A 56 3.49 16.82 -8.85
C ASP A 56 3.30 15.57 -9.71
N ARG A 57 3.45 15.72 -11.03
CA ARG A 57 3.28 14.64 -12.01
C ARG A 57 4.15 13.42 -11.70
N THR A 58 5.38 13.63 -11.22
CA THR A 58 6.32 12.55 -10.89
C THR A 58 5.78 11.70 -9.74
N LEU A 59 5.33 12.36 -8.66
CA LEU A 59 4.71 11.70 -7.51
C LEU A 59 3.40 11.00 -7.92
N GLY A 60 2.59 11.62 -8.80
CA GLY A 60 1.39 11.00 -9.35
C GLY A 60 1.66 9.68 -10.11
N ILE A 61 2.73 9.63 -10.91
CA ILE A 61 3.15 8.40 -11.62
C ILE A 61 3.65 7.34 -10.64
N GLN A 62 4.45 7.73 -9.64
CA GLN A 62 4.92 6.83 -8.60
C GLN A 62 3.75 6.20 -7.83
N LEU A 63 2.79 7.02 -7.41
CA LEU A 63 1.55 6.59 -6.75
C LEU A 63 0.78 5.57 -7.60
N ALA A 64 0.50 5.89 -8.85
CA ALA A 64 -0.24 4.99 -9.75
C ALA A 64 0.50 3.64 -9.91
N THR A 65 1.82 3.68 -9.99
CA THR A 65 2.66 2.47 -10.07
C THR A 65 2.55 1.62 -8.80
N GLN A 66 2.59 2.25 -7.62
CA GLN A 66 2.45 1.51 -6.36
C GLN A 66 1.04 0.90 -6.20
N TYR A 67 -0.02 1.65 -6.55
CA TYR A 67 -1.38 1.12 -6.54
C TYR A 67 -1.54 -0.10 -7.45
N SER A 68 -0.98 -0.05 -8.66
CA SER A 68 -1.03 -1.18 -9.58
C SER A 68 -0.31 -2.41 -9.03
N LYS A 69 0.82 -2.23 -8.34
CA LYS A 69 1.57 -3.34 -7.73
C LYS A 69 0.81 -3.96 -6.56
N VAL A 70 0.16 -3.14 -5.72
CA VAL A 70 -0.67 -3.65 -4.62
C VAL A 70 -1.84 -4.45 -5.16
N ALA A 71 -2.54 -3.97 -6.20
CA ALA A 71 -3.71 -4.67 -6.72
C ALA A 71 -3.42 -6.12 -7.11
N ASP A 72 -2.31 -6.37 -7.82
CA ASP A 72 -1.89 -7.74 -8.18
C ASP A 72 -1.53 -8.58 -6.95
N ILE A 73 -0.78 -8.03 -6.01
CA ILE A 73 -0.38 -8.74 -4.78
C ILE A 73 -1.58 -9.05 -3.88
N TYR A 74 -2.52 -8.11 -3.79
CA TYR A 74 -3.73 -8.24 -2.98
C TYR A 74 -4.56 -9.42 -3.45
N VAL A 75 -4.85 -9.50 -4.75
CA VAL A 75 -5.64 -10.59 -5.34
C VAL A 75 -5.00 -11.95 -5.04
N ARG A 76 -3.68 -12.08 -5.24
CA ARG A 76 -2.97 -13.35 -5.01
C ARG A 76 -2.96 -13.78 -3.55
N LEU A 77 -2.83 -12.84 -2.62
CA LEU A 77 -2.89 -13.13 -1.19
C LEU A 77 -4.32 -13.47 -0.75
N GLU A 78 -5.31 -12.77 -1.28
CA GLU A 78 -6.71 -13.03 -1.00
C GLU A 78 -7.12 -14.43 -1.48
N GLU A 79 -6.79 -14.80 -2.72
CA GLU A 79 -7.03 -16.14 -3.27
C GLU A 79 -6.37 -17.22 -2.41
N TYR A 80 -5.09 -17.04 -2.06
CA TYR A 80 -4.36 -17.98 -1.21
C TYR A 80 -5.04 -18.18 0.16
N LEU A 81 -5.39 -17.08 0.83
CA LEU A 81 -6.01 -17.13 2.16
C LEU A 81 -7.44 -17.68 2.10
N GLN A 82 -8.20 -17.41 1.04
CA GLN A 82 -9.53 -17.99 0.82
C GLN A 82 -9.44 -19.50 0.63
N ASP A 83 -8.50 -19.97 -0.20
CA ASP A 83 -8.26 -21.41 -0.39
C ASP A 83 -7.87 -22.07 0.93
N LEU A 84 -6.94 -21.44 1.67
CA LEU A 84 -6.49 -21.93 2.97
C LEU A 84 -7.66 -22.01 3.97
N ARG A 85 -8.46 -20.93 4.09
CA ARG A 85 -9.65 -20.87 4.96
C ARG A 85 -10.66 -21.97 4.60
N ASP A 86 -10.95 -22.13 3.31
CA ASP A 86 -11.91 -23.10 2.80
C ASP A 86 -11.39 -24.55 2.90
N GLY A 87 -10.11 -24.74 3.21
CA GLY A 87 -9.46 -26.06 3.28
C GLY A 87 -9.18 -26.66 1.90
N LYS A 88 -9.12 -25.82 0.87
CA LYS A 88 -8.70 -26.19 -0.49
C LYS A 88 -7.18 -26.15 -0.57
N THR A 89 -6.63 -26.78 -1.60
CA THR A 89 -5.21 -26.67 -1.92
C THR A 89 -4.98 -25.35 -2.65
N PRO A 90 -4.20 -24.40 -2.07
CA PRO A 90 -3.93 -23.14 -2.74
C PRO A 90 -3.11 -23.34 -4.02
N HIS A 91 -3.32 -22.47 -5.00
CA HIS A 91 -2.58 -22.51 -6.28
C HIS A 91 -1.09 -22.17 -6.15
N VAL A 92 -0.73 -21.44 -5.08
CA VAL A 92 0.65 -21.10 -4.74
C VAL A 92 1.03 -21.71 -3.40
N ASP A 93 2.29 -22.06 -3.23
CA ASP A 93 2.78 -22.54 -1.94
C ASP A 93 2.93 -21.41 -0.90
N VAL A 94 3.16 -21.82 0.35
CA VAL A 94 3.34 -20.90 1.48
C VAL A 94 4.54 -19.97 1.31
N GLU A 95 5.62 -20.41 0.63
CA GLU A 95 6.79 -19.57 0.41
C GLU A 95 6.49 -18.44 -0.59
N GLN A 96 5.73 -18.74 -1.62
CA GLN A 96 5.28 -17.77 -2.61
C GLN A 96 4.27 -16.79 -2.00
N ALA A 97 3.35 -17.26 -1.14
CA ALA A 97 2.47 -16.39 -0.37
C ALA A 97 3.25 -15.46 0.58
N ARG A 98 4.27 -15.96 1.28
CA ARG A 98 5.17 -15.14 2.11
C ARG A 98 5.90 -14.07 1.30
N LYS A 99 6.33 -14.39 0.07
CA LYS A 99 6.92 -13.40 -0.85
C LYS A 99 5.92 -12.31 -1.21
N TYR A 100 4.66 -12.67 -1.46
CA TYR A 100 3.61 -11.68 -1.72
C TYR A 100 3.38 -10.76 -0.51
N ALA A 101 3.31 -11.28 0.71
CA ALA A 101 3.20 -10.46 1.91
C ALA A 101 4.42 -9.55 2.13
N SER A 102 5.63 -10.07 1.87
CA SER A 102 6.85 -9.26 1.92
C SER A 102 6.83 -8.13 0.91
N ASN A 103 6.39 -8.40 -0.32
CA ASN A 103 6.27 -7.37 -1.35
C ASN A 103 5.20 -6.34 -0.99
N LEU A 104 4.07 -6.79 -0.41
CA LEU A 104 3.03 -5.88 0.09
C LEU A 104 3.62 -4.94 1.15
N HIS A 105 4.36 -5.47 2.12
CA HIS A 105 5.02 -4.64 3.14
C HIS A 105 5.94 -3.58 2.54
N LEU A 106 6.79 -3.97 1.57
CA LEU A 106 7.69 -3.02 0.89
C LEU A 106 6.93 -1.93 0.15
N ILE A 107 5.82 -2.27 -0.51
CA ILE A 107 5.00 -1.29 -1.23
C ILE A 107 4.30 -0.34 -0.27
N LEU A 108 3.78 -0.87 0.85
CA LEU A 108 3.15 -0.07 1.91
C LEU A 108 4.15 0.93 2.52
N ASN A 109 5.41 0.54 2.71
CA ASN A 109 6.46 1.48 3.12
C ASN A 109 6.70 2.56 2.04
N GLY A 110 6.69 2.19 0.75
CA GLY A 110 6.77 3.16 -0.33
C GLY A 110 5.62 4.16 -0.36
N PHE A 111 4.41 3.76 0.03
CA PHE A 111 3.30 4.70 0.22
C PHE A 111 3.51 5.67 1.37
N VAL A 112 4.09 5.21 2.48
CA VAL A 112 4.46 6.06 3.62
C VAL A 112 5.50 7.09 3.19
N ASP A 113 6.53 6.68 2.45
CA ASP A 113 7.55 7.59 1.92
C ASP A 113 6.93 8.67 1.03
N ILE A 114 6.03 8.29 0.11
CA ILE A 114 5.31 9.26 -0.74
C ILE A 114 4.43 10.19 0.11
N ALA A 115 3.76 9.68 1.14
CA ALA A 115 2.96 10.51 2.05
C ALA A 115 3.82 11.58 2.73
N HIS A 116 5.02 11.21 3.21
CA HIS A 116 5.99 12.14 3.77
C HIS A 116 6.41 13.21 2.77
N GLU A 117 6.68 12.83 1.51
CA GLU A 117 7.06 13.78 0.45
C GLU A 117 5.93 14.77 0.12
N ILE A 118 4.69 14.28 0.10
CA ILE A 118 3.49 15.12 -0.09
C ILE A 118 3.29 16.08 1.09
N ASP A 119 3.51 15.64 2.32
CA ASP A 119 3.39 16.49 3.52
C ASP A 119 4.52 17.52 3.65
N ARG A 120 5.73 17.21 3.15
CA ARG A 120 6.85 18.16 3.09
C ARG A 120 6.66 19.29 2.08
N GLY A 121 5.64 19.19 1.22
CA GLY A 121 5.36 20.24 0.25
C GLY A 121 6.37 20.26 -0.89
N HIS A 122 6.84 19.10 -1.38
CA HIS A 122 7.33 18.99 -2.76
C HIS A 122 6.16 19.17 -3.77
N THR A 123 5.41 20.26 -3.59
CA THR A 123 4.53 20.90 -4.55
C THR A 123 5.42 21.76 -5.43
N LYS A 124 5.37 21.53 -6.75
CA LYS A 124 6.08 22.25 -7.83
C LYS A 124 6.96 23.41 -7.35
N GLN A 125 8.28 23.29 -7.50
CA GLN A 125 9.10 24.49 -7.62
C GLN A 125 8.45 25.37 -8.70
N PRO A 126 8.08 26.63 -8.42
CA PRO A 126 7.67 27.51 -9.50
C PRO A 126 8.83 27.53 -10.50
N ALA A 127 8.52 27.24 -11.76
CA ALA A 127 9.49 27.44 -12.82
C ALA A 127 9.94 28.89 -12.70
N GLU A 128 11.20 29.10 -12.30
CA GLU A 128 11.85 30.37 -12.50
C GLU A 128 11.86 30.57 -14.01
N TYR A 129 10.92 31.37 -14.50
CA TYR A 129 11.05 31.97 -15.81
C TYR A 129 12.22 32.92 -15.68
N GLU A 130 13.39 32.49 -16.17
CA GLU A 130 14.42 33.44 -16.58
C GLU A 130 13.81 34.22 -17.76
N GLU A 131 13.22 35.37 -17.45
CA GLU A 131 13.10 36.46 -18.42
C GLU A 131 14.54 36.86 -18.78
N GLU A 132 15.06 36.29 -19.86
CA GLU A 132 16.20 36.89 -20.57
C GLU A 132 15.68 38.16 -21.26
N ASP A 133 15.66 39.26 -20.51
CA ASP A 133 15.71 40.62 -21.04
C ASP A 133 17.17 40.91 -21.48
N ASP A 134 17.42 40.88 -22.79
CA ASP A 134 18.11 41.92 -23.60
C ASP A 134 18.59 41.40 -24.97
#